data_AF-A0A529HZD1-F1
#
_entry.id   AF-A0A529HZD1-F1
#
_cell.length_a   1.000
_cell.length_b   1.000
_cell.length_c   1.000
_cell.angle_alpha   90.00
_cell.angle_beta   90.00
_cell.angle_gamma   90.00
#
_symmetry.space_group_name_H-M   'P 1'
#
loop_
_entity.id
_entity.type
_entity.pdbx_description
1 polymer ?
#
loop_
_entity_poly.entity_id
_entity_poly.type
_entity_poly.pdbx_seq_one_letter_code
_entity_poly.pdbx_strand_id
1 'polypeptide(L)'
;PRHGRRRKKSAKVRRRGGSLFMHRSVKPGLEMVISYPVNLFSLDLRARKHLMLAGGIGITPFMAQTAQLAGSGGNFELHYTCRTASLGTYADILQQRYDRRVKLYHDDRDERIDLDRLLSTQPLGTHLYVCGPAGMINWVRDRAAALGWPSETVHFEHFAAPQPGAPFDVALAVSGKTIRVGSQQSLLEAIEAAGVDPPYLCRGGVCGQCETNVISADGKFIHNDHWLSEEDHRSGCKIMPCVSRFEGKSLVLER
;
A
#
# COMPACT_ATOMS: atom_id res chain seq x y z
N PRO A 1 -47.79 -20.68 -9.50
CA PRO A 1 -47.14 -20.81 -10.84
C PRO A 1 -47.34 -19.52 -11.69
N ARG A 2 -46.37 -18.72 -12.14
CA ARG A 2 -44.90 -18.67 -12.22
C ARG A 2 -44.58 -17.16 -12.29
N HIS A 3 -43.76 -16.62 -11.40
CA HIS A 3 -42.39 -16.15 -11.67
C HIS A 3 -42.21 -15.08 -12.77
N GLY A 4 -41.76 -13.90 -12.35
CA GLY A 4 -41.24 -12.83 -13.21
C GLY A 4 -40.31 -11.87 -12.45
N ARG A 5 -39.25 -12.39 -11.82
CA ARG A 5 -38.18 -11.61 -11.17
C ARG A 5 -37.48 -10.70 -12.20
N ARG A 6 -37.62 -9.36 -12.09
CA ARG A 6 -36.69 -8.41 -12.72
C ARG A 6 -35.36 -8.46 -11.97
N ARG A 7 -34.37 -9.16 -12.55
CA ARG A 7 -32.97 -9.16 -12.10
C ARG A 7 -32.41 -7.74 -12.22
N LYS A 8 -32.12 -7.10 -11.08
CA LYS A 8 -31.23 -5.94 -11.01
C LYS A 8 -29.87 -6.38 -11.55
N LYS A 9 -29.45 -5.81 -12.68
CA LYS A 9 -28.11 -5.98 -13.23
C LYS A 9 -27.10 -5.49 -12.19
N SER A 10 -26.18 -6.36 -11.81
CA SER A 10 -25.10 -6.13 -10.86
C SER A 10 -24.34 -4.85 -11.19
N ALA A 11 -24.17 -3.98 -10.20
CA ALA A 11 -23.30 -2.83 -10.27
C ALA A 11 -21.88 -3.30 -10.59
N LYS A 12 -21.42 -3.01 -11.81
CA LYS A 12 -20.05 -3.26 -12.25
C LYS A 12 -19.16 -2.34 -11.42
N VAL A 13 -18.44 -2.90 -10.44
CA VAL A 13 -17.48 -2.19 -9.60
C VAL A 13 -16.49 -1.47 -10.52
N ARG A 14 -16.60 -0.15 -10.60
CA ARG A 14 -15.74 0.71 -11.41
C ARG A 14 -14.40 0.80 -10.66
N ARG A 15 -13.46 -0.08 -11.01
CA ARG A 15 -12.06 -0.02 -10.54
C ARG A 15 -11.50 1.38 -10.83
N ARG A 16 -10.68 1.93 -9.91
CA ARG A 16 -10.02 3.24 -10.06
C ARG A 16 -9.31 3.36 -11.41
N GLY A 17 -9.24 4.58 -11.93
CA GLY A 17 -8.88 4.85 -13.31
C GLY A 17 -7.40 4.64 -13.66
N GLY A 18 -6.47 4.86 -12.72
CA GLY A 18 -5.02 4.87 -13.00
C GLY A 18 -4.49 3.56 -13.60
N SER A 19 -4.54 2.46 -12.86
CA SER A 19 -4.08 1.16 -13.37
C SER A 19 -4.89 0.70 -14.59
N LEU A 20 -6.19 0.99 -14.63
CA LEU A 20 -7.03 0.67 -15.77
C LEU A 20 -6.63 1.44 -17.03
N PHE A 21 -6.26 2.72 -16.89
CA PHE A 21 -5.73 3.56 -17.96
C PHE A 21 -4.37 3.03 -18.43
N MET A 22 -3.47 2.68 -17.50
CA MET A 22 -2.20 2.03 -17.84
C MET A 22 -2.42 0.77 -18.69
N HIS A 23 -3.38 -0.09 -18.33
CA HIS A 23 -3.66 -1.31 -19.09
C HIS A 23 -4.37 -1.10 -20.43
N ARG A 24 -5.13 -0.01 -20.61
CA ARG A 24 -6.03 0.17 -21.77
C ARG A 24 -5.54 1.21 -22.78
N SER A 25 -4.85 2.23 -22.31
CA SER A 25 -4.58 3.44 -23.07
C SER A 25 -3.09 3.66 -23.33
N VAL A 26 -2.21 3.18 -22.44
CA VAL A 26 -0.77 3.37 -22.58
C VAL A 26 -0.22 2.42 -23.65
N LYS A 27 0.59 2.98 -24.57
CA LYS A 27 1.24 2.28 -25.67
C LYS A 27 2.65 2.85 -25.87
N PRO A 28 3.59 2.10 -26.49
CA PRO A 28 4.89 2.64 -26.85
C PRO A 28 4.77 3.95 -27.62
N GLY A 29 5.57 4.96 -27.25
CA GLY A 29 5.55 6.30 -27.83
C GLY A 29 4.61 7.30 -27.14
N LEU A 30 3.78 6.87 -26.17
CA LEU A 30 2.97 7.80 -25.38
C LEU A 30 3.84 8.53 -24.35
N GLU A 31 3.78 9.86 -24.36
CA GLU A 31 4.47 10.70 -23.38
C GLU A 31 3.72 10.72 -22.04
N MET A 32 4.47 10.63 -20.95
CA MET A 32 3.92 10.68 -19.59
C MET A 32 4.77 11.59 -18.71
N VAL A 33 4.12 12.28 -17.79
CA VAL A 33 4.79 13.01 -16.73
C VAL A 33 5.12 12.04 -15.60
N ILE A 34 6.39 12.02 -15.18
CA ILE A 34 6.91 11.15 -14.11
C ILE A 34 7.59 12.06 -13.08
N SER A 35 7.28 11.86 -11.80
CA SER A 35 7.95 12.57 -10.70
C SER A 35 9.36 12.02 -10.44
N TYR A 36 10.15 12.72 -9.63
CA TYR A 36 11.43 12.19 -9.15
C TYR A 36 11.23 10.88 -8.37
N PRO A 37 12.17 9.93 -8.47
CA PRO A 37 12.12 8.70 -7.68
C PRO A 37 12.32 9.03 -6.20
N VAL A 38 11.48 8.47 -5.34
CA VAL A 38 11.62 8.55 -3.89
C VAL A 38 11.64 7.14 -3.32
N ASN A 39 12.62 6.86 -2.46
CA ASN A 39 12.76 5.55 -1.85
C ASN A 39 12.37 5.61 -0.36
N LEU A 40 11.15 5.14 -0.06
CA LEU A 40 10.62 5.04 1.31
C LEU A 40 10.77 3.63 1.90
N PHE A 41 11.42 2.74 1.19
CA PHE A 41 11.60 1.33 1.57
C PHE A 41 13.04 0.90 1.23
N SER A 42 14.00 1.64 1.79
CA SER A 42 15.43 1.43 1.55
C SER A 42 15.97 0.27 2.40
N LEU A 43 17.01 -0.39 1.88
CA LEU A 43 17.75 -1.39 2.63
C LEU A 43 18.60 -0.73 3.71
N ASP A 44 18.60 -1.31 4.91
CA ASP A 44 19.57 -0.96 5.95
C ASP A 44 20.84 -1.77 5.70
N LEU A 45 21.84 -1.11 5.12
CA LEU A 45 23.10 -1.76 4.75
C LEU A 45 23.96 -2.19 5.95
N ARG A 46 23.54 -1.89 7.18
CA ARG A 46 24.16 -2.42 8.41
C ARG A 46 23.70 -3.84 8.73
N ALA A 47 22.62 -4.31 8.11
CA ALA A 47 22.11 -5.66 8.31
C ALA A 47 23.09 -6.72 7.80
N ARG A 48 23.25 -7.81 8.56
CA ARG A 48 24.08 -8.96 8.17
C ARG A 48 23.36 -9.88 7.19
N LYS A 49 22.03 -9.90 7.23
CA LYS A 49 21.16 -10.66 6.33
C LYS A 49 19.84 -9.90 6.12
N HIS A 50 19.28 -10.00 4.93
CA HIS A 50 17.98 -9.43 4.59
C HIS A 50 16.97 -10.56 4.33
N LEU A 51 16.02 -10.76 5.22
CA LEU A 51 14.90 -11.67 5.03
C LEU A 51 13.74 -10.91 4.39
N MET A 52 13.37 -11.26 3.16
CA MET A 52 12.39 -10.55 2.35
C MET A 52 11.14 -11.41 2.14
N LEU A 53 9.97 -10.86 2.43
CA LEU A 53 8.66 -11.53 2.25
C LEU A 53 7.82 -10.70 1.28
N ALA A 54 7.55 -11.27 0.11
CA ALA A 54 6.82 -10.62 -0.97
C ALA A 54 5.46 -11.27 -1.19
N GLY A 55 4.42 -10.46 -1.38
CA GLY A 55 3.07 -10.93 -1.72
C GLY A 55 2.54 -10.32 -3.01
N GLY A 56 2.29 -11.15 -4.02
CA GLY A 56 1.73 -10.72 -5.32
C GLY A 56 2.58 -9.66 -6.01
N ILE A 57 2.02 -8.46 -6.24
CA ILE A 57 2.76 -7.36 -6.88
C ILE A 57 3.78 -6.69 -5.94
N GLY A 58 3.72 -6.96 -4.63
CA GLY A 58 4.73 -6.50 -3.65
C GLY A 58 6.13 -7.07 -3.89
N ILE A 59 6.31 -7.91 -4.91
CA ILE A 59 7.62 -8.35 -5.41
C ILE A 59 8.45 -7.24 -6.03
N THR A 60 7.82 -6.17 -6.53
CA THR A 60 8.48 -5.11 -7.30
C THR A 60 9.63 -4.40 -6.56
N PRO A 61 9.50 -3.94 -5.29
CA PRO A 61 10.64 -3.37 -4.56
C PRO A 61 11.78 -4.39 -4.41
N PHE A 62 11.45 -5.65 -4.17
CA PHE A 62 12.44 -6.72 -3.97
C PHE A 62 13.21 -7.06 -5.25
N MET A 63 12.68 -6.80 -6.44
CA MET A 63 13.46 -6.93 -7.69
C MET A 63 14.70 -6.03 -7.68
N ALA A 64 14.55 -4.77 -7.26
CA ALA A 64 15.65 -3.82 -7.18
C ALA A 64 16.58 -4.13 -5.99
N GLN A 65 16.01 -4.41 -4.82
CA GLN A 65 16.76 -4.68 -3.60
C GLN A 65 17.61 -5.96 -3.71
N THR A 66 17.07 -7.05 -4.25
CA THR A 66 17.83 -8.30 -4.46
C THR A 66 18.94 -8.11 -5.48
N ALA A 67 18.72 -7.33 -6.54
CA ALA A 67 19.77 -6.98 -7.50
C ALA A 67 20.89 -6.16 -6.86
N GLN A 68 20.56 -5.18 -6.02
CA GLN A 68 21.52 -4.39 -5.26
C GLN A 68 22.35 -5.30 -4.33
N LEU A 69 21.70 -6.14 -3.53
CA LEU A 69 22.39 -7.04 -2.58
C LEU A 69 23.24 -8.07 -3.31
N ALA A 70 22.76 -8.65 -4.41
CA ALA A 70 23.56 -9.58 -5.20
C ALA A 70 24.80 -8.91 -5.80
N GLY A 71 24.69 -7.67 -6.26
CA GLY A 71 25.82 -6.89 -6.79
C GLY A 71 26.85 -6.48 -5.73
N SER A 72 26.43 -6.27 -4.48
CA SER A 72 27.31 -5.86 -3.36
C SER A 72 27.78 -7.02 -2.48
N GLY A 73 27.43 -8.27 -2.80
CA GLY A 73 27.76 -9.44 -1.97
C GLY A 73 26.93 -9.56 -0.69
N GLY A 74 25.83 -8.82 -0.58
CA GLY A 74 24.90 -8.88 0.55
C GLY A 74 24.16 -10.22 0.64
N ASN A 75 23.94 -10.67 1.88
CA ASN A 75 23.20 -11.89 2.15
C ASN A 75 21.69 -11.61 2.21
N PHE A 76 20.91 -12.37 1.46
CA PHE A 76 19.45 -12.28 1.47
C PHE A 76 18.78 -13.63 1.26
N GLU A 77 17.54 -13.71 1.72
CA GLU A 77 16.61 -14.79 1.46
C GLU A 77 15.25 -14.17 1.11
N LEU A 78 14.65 -14.57 -0.01
CA LEU A 78 13.37 -14.05 -0.49
C LEU A 78 12.32 -15.16 -0.49
N HIS A 79 11.22 -14.91 0.22
CA HIS A 79 10.01 -15.74 0.22
C HIS A 79 8.92 -15.00 -0.54
N TYR A 80 8.53 -15.52 -1.69
CA TYR A 80 7.55 -14.90 -2.57
C TYR A 80 6.28 -15.74 -2.66
N THR A 81 5.16 -15.19 -2.17
CA THR A 81 3.83 -15.78 -2.31
C THR A 81 3.02 -15.14 -3.44
N CYS A 82 2.35 -15.98 -4.21
CA CYS A 82 1.40 -15.57 -5.24
C CYS A 82 0.20 -16.53 -5.28
N ARG A 83 -0.92 -16.09 -5.86
CA ARG A 83 -2.15 -16.89 -5.85
C ARG A 83 -2.03 -18.16 -6.69
N THR A 84 -1.39 -18.06 -7.84
CA THR A 84 -1.18 -19.14 -8.81
C THR A 84 0.18 -18.90 -9.47
N ALA A 85 0.79 -19.95 -10.02
CA ALA A 85 2.09 -19.81 -10.72
C ALA A 85 2.04 -18.77 -11.85
N SER A 86 0.93 -18.71 -12.59
CA SER A 86 0.71 -17.72 -13.66
C SER A 86 0.63 -16.26 -13.19
N LEU A 87 0.41 -16.03 -11.88
CA LEU A 87 0.40 -14.71 -11.26
C LEU A 87 1.72 -14.37 -10.56
N GLY A 88 2.69 -15.28 -10.56
CA GLY A 88 4.04 -15.09 -10.03
C GLY A 88 4.88 -14.20 -10.94
N THR A 89 4.63 -12.90 -10.91
CA THR A 89 5.35 -11.93 -11.75
C THR A 89 6.83 -11.95 -11.38
N TYR A 90 7.71 -12.09 -12.39
CA TYR A 90 9.16 -12.21 -12.23
C TYR A 90 9.67 -13.45 -11.49
N ALA A 91 8.80 -14.41 -11.14
CA ALA A 91 9.17 -15.62 -10.40
C ALA A 91 10.29 -16.42 -11.09
N ASP A 92 10.13 -16.70 -12.39
CA ASP A 92 11.12 -17.46 -13.17
C ASP A 92 12.48 -16.74 -13.22
N ILE A 93 12.47 -15.42 -13.40
CA ILE A 93 13.68 -14.59 -13.46
C ILE A 93 14.42 -14.63 -12.12
N LEU A 94 13.68 -14.51 -11.01
CA LEU A 94 14.24 -14.56 -9.66
C LEU A 94 14.82 -15.94 -9.33
N GLN A 95 14.11 -17.01 -9.67
CA GLN A 95 14.60 -18.37 -9.46
C GLN A 95 15.84 -18.67 -10.30
N GLN A 96 15.84 -18.30 -11.59
CA GLN A 96 17.01 -18.49 -12.46
C GLN A 96 18.23 -17.70 -11.96
N ARG A 97 18.03 -16.49 -11.43
CA ARG A 97 19.13 -15.62 -11.03
C ARG A 97 19.70 -15.94 -9.64
N TYR A 98 18.85 -16.34 -8.70
CA TYR A 98 19.22 -16.44 -7.30
C TYR A 98 19.03 -17.82 -6.68
N ASP A 99 18.45 -18.76 -7.44
CA ASP A 99 18.32 -20.17 -7.12
C ASP A 99 17.79 -20.38 -5.69
N ARG A 100 18.54 -21.07 -4.83
CA ARG A 100 18.15 -21.44 -3.45
C ARG A 100 17.86 -20.26 -2.52
N ARG A 101 18.20 -19.03 -2.91
CA ARG A 101 17.88 -17.81 -2.14
C ARG A 101 16.43 -17.36 -2.33
N VAL A 102 15.69 -17.92 -3.29
CA VAL A 102 14.30 -17.57 -3.58
C VAL A 102 13.40 -18.78 -3.39
N LYS A 103 12.41 -18.65 -2.51
CA LYS A 103 11.37 -19.66 -2.26
C LYS A 103 10.03 -19.14 -2.72
N LEU A 104 9.35 -19.91 -3.56
CA LEU A 104 8.02 -19.58 -4.06
C LEU A 104 6.95 -20.35 -3.31
N TYR A 105 5.79 -19.72 -3.15
CA TYR A 105 4.61 -20.29 -2.51
C TYR A 105 3.39 -19.93 -3.37
N HIS A 106 2.56 -20.93 -3.67
CA HIS A 106 1.34 -20.78 -4.44
C HIS A 106 0.10 -21.08 -3.60
N ASP A 107 -0.79 -20.09 -3.47
CA ASP A 107 -1.97 -20.22 -2.62
C ASP A 107 -2.93 -21.34 -3.09
N ASP A 108 -3.06 -21.52 -4.41
CA ASP A 108 -3.90 -22.53 -5.05
C ASP A 108 -3.41 -23.97 -4.87
N ARG A 109 -2.15 -24.13 -4.42
CA ARG A 109 -1.54 -25.42 -4.07
C ARG A 109 -1.44 -25.64 -2.57
N ASP A 110 -2.00 -24.73 -1.79
CA ASP A 110 -1.88 -24.66 -0.33
C ASP A 110 -0.42 -24.65 0.17
N GLU A 111 0.48 -24.08 -0.62
CA GLU A 111 1.85 -23.83 -0.21
C GLU A 111 1.88 -22.59 0.69
N ARG A 112 2.38 -22.75 1.91
CA ARG A 112 2.42 -21.68 2.92
C ARG A 112 3.83 -21.50 3.45
N ILE A 113 4.15 -20.26 3.80
CA ILE A 113 5.35 -19.94 4.55
C ILE A 113 5.11 -20.42 6.00
N ASP A 114 5.92 -21.34 6.48
CA ASP A 114 6.04 -21.64 7.91
C ASP A 114 6.76 -20.47 8.59
N LEU A 115 5.99 -19.41 8.89
CA LEU A 115 6.53 -18.14 9.35
C LEU A 115 7.17 -18.25 10.73
N ASP A 116 6.62 -19.09 11.60
CA ASP A 116 7.13 -19.28 12.96
C ASP A 116 8.52 -19.87 12.95
N ARG A 117 8.70 -20.94 12.18
CA ARG A 117 10.00 -21.56 11.97
C ARG A 117 10.94 -20.62 11.23
N LEU A 118 10.45 -19.92 10.21
CA LEU A 118 11.26 -18.99 9.44
C LEU A 118 11.83 -17.87 10.33
N LEU A 119 10.99 -17.21 11.13
CA LEU A 119 11.39 -16.08 11.95
C LEU A 119 12.22 -16.50 13.17
N SER A 120 11.95 -17.66 13.78
CA SER A 120 12.69 -18.15 14.96
C SER A 120 14.10 -18.67 14.66
N THR A 121 14.42 -18.92 13.39
CA THR A 121 15.71 -19.50 12.97
C THR A 121 16.68 -18.49 12.35
N GLN A 122 16.32 -17.19 12.33
CA GLN A 122 17.17 -16.17 11.73
C GLN A 122 18.37 -15.81 12.64
N PRO A 123 19.57 -15.64 12.07
CA PRO A 123 20.73 -15.21 12.83
C PRO A 123 20.59 -13.75 13.29
N LEU A 124 21.27 -13.40 14.39
CA LEU A 124 21.35 -12.03 14.87
C LEU A 124 21.91 -11.08 13.79
N GLY A 125 21.32 -9.89 13.70
CA GLY A 125 21.61 -8.91 12.66
C GLY A 125 20.85 -9.14 11.35
N THR A 126 19.85 -10.02 11.33
CA THR A 126 18.90 -10.13 10.22
C THR A 126 17.89 -9.00 10.28
N HIS A 127 17.62 -8.35 9.14
CA HIS A 127 16.52 -7.41 8.99
C HIS A 127 15.42 -8.05 8.14
N LEU A 128 14.18 -7.93 8.59
CA LEU A 128 12.98 -8.42 7.97
C LEU A 128 12.35 -7.32 7.12
N TYR A 129 12.04 -7.61 5.86
CA TYR A 129 11.36 -6.72 4.93
C TYR A 129 10.10 -7.40 4.42
N VAL A 130 8.94 -6.75 4.49
CA VAL A 130 7.68 -7.28 3.95
C VAL A 130 6.95 -6.29 3.07
N CYS A 131 6.54 -6.73 1.88
CA CYS A 131 5.71 -5.93 0.99
C CYS A 131 4.67 -6.84 0.32
N GLY A 132 3.38 -6.49 0.46
CA GLY A 132 2.28 -7.32 -0.01
C GLY A 132 0.91 -6.81 0.44
N PRO A 133 -0.14 -7.66 0.37
CA PRO A 133 -1.46 -7.31 0.88
C PRO A 133 -1.41 -6.97 2.39
N ALA A 134 -2.28 -6.05 2.84
CA ALA A 134 -2.30 -5.61 4.24
C ALA A 134 -2.40 -6.76 5.25
N GLY A 135 -3.18 -7.80 4.94
CA GLY A 135 -3.27 -9.00 5.78
C GLY A 135 -1.94 -9.74 5.96
N MET A 136 -1.11 -9.82 4.90
CA MET A 136 0.22 -10.42 4.98
C MET A 136 1.18 -9.55 5.78
N ILE A 137 1.19 -8.24 5.55
CA ILE A 137 2.07 -7.30 6.27
C ILE A 137 1.77 -7.37 7.78
N ASN A 138 0.49 -7.27 8.17
CA ASN A 138 0.09 -7.34 9.57
C ASN A 138 0.45 -8.69 10.18
N TRP A 139 0.14 -9.81 9.51
CA TRP A 139 0.51 -11.15 9.96
C TRP A 139 2.00 -11.30 10.24
N VAL A 140 2.85 -10.81 9.33
CA VAL A 140 4.31 -10.86 9.49
C VAL A 140 4.78 -10.00 10.66
N ARG A 141 4.27 -8.77 10.77
CA ARG A 141 4.61 -7.83 11.86
C ARG A 141 4.22 -8.36 13.23
N ASP A 142 2.97 -8.80 13.37
CA ASP A 142 2.44 -9.29 14.64
C ASP A 142 3.21 -10.52 15.11
N ARG A 143 3.58 -11.40 14.16
CA ARG A 143 4.36 -12.59 14.51
C ARG A 143 5.81 -12.28 14.82
N ALA A 144 6.44 -11.36 14.11
CA ALA A 144 7.79 -10.90 14.42
C ALA A 144 7.86 -10.27 15.82
N ALA A 145 6.89 -9.42 16.16
CA ALA A 145 6.78 -8.84 17.50
C ALA A 145 6.57 -9.90 18.59
N ALA A 146 5.69 -10.89 18.36
CA ALA A 146 5.48 -11.99 19.29
C ALA A 146 6.72 -12.86 19.52
N LEU A 147 7.63 -12.92 18.54
CA LEU A 147 8.91 -13.62 18.63
C LEU A 147 10.07 -12.73 19.10
N GLY A 148 9.79 -11.48 19.51
CA GLY A 148 10.78 -10.57 20.08
C GLY A 148 11.71 -9.88 19.08
N TRP A 149 11.31 -9.79 17.80
CA TRP A 149 12.06 -8.99 16.83
C TRP A 149 12.01 -7.50 17.19
N PRO A 150 13.15 -6.80 17.24
CA PRO A 150 13.16 -5.35 17.41
C PRO A 150 12.42 -4.66 16.26
N SER A 151 11.57 -3.68 16.57
CA SER A 151 10.77 -2.98 15.55
C SER A 151 11.63 -2.30 14.49
N GLU A 152 12.83 -1.86 14.83
CA GLU A 152 13.79 -1.20 13.94
C GLU A 152 14.37 -2.15 12.87
N THR A 153 14.24 -3.46 13.09
CA THR A 153 14.68 -4.50 12.16
C THR A 153 13.54 -5.02 11.29
N VAL A 154 12.30 -4.57 11.51
CA VAL A 154 11.10 -5.00 10.76
C VAL A 154 10.61 -3.84 9.89
N HIS A 155 10.90 -3.94 8.60
CA HIS A 155 10.61 -2.96 7.57
C HIS A 155 9.41 -3.42 6.76
N PHE A 156 8.51 -2.51 6.41
CA PHE A 156 7.37 -2.84 5.57
C PHE A 156 6.96 -1.70 4.63
N GLU A 157 6.35 -2.05 3.50
CA GLU A 157 5.76 -1.11 2.55
C GLU A 157 4.32 -1.51 2.22
N HIS A 158 3.40 -0.55 2.27
CA HIS A 158 2.00 -0.75 1.91
C HIS A 158 1.70 -0.26 0.48
N PHE A 159 1.28 -1.18 -0.39
CA PHE A 159 0.57 -0.85 -1.62
C PHE A 159 -0.94 -0.83 -1.35
N ALA A 160 -1.41 0.18 -0.62
CA ALA A 160 -2.82 0.35 -0.33
C ALA A 160 -3.45 1.32 -1.35
N ALA A 161 -4.51 0.85 -2.02
CA ALA A 161 -5.45 1.77 -2.64
C ALA A 161 -6.40 2.30 -1.56
N PRO A 162 -6.83 3.57 -1.65
CA PRO A 162 -7.84 4.11 -0.74
C PRO A 162 -9.11 3.26 -0.80
N GLN A 163 -9.76 3.03 0.34
CA GLN A 163 -10.98 2.24 0.36
C GLN A 163 -12.18 3.06 -0.18
N PRO A 164 -13.14 2.42 -0.87
CA PRO A 164 -14.42 3.07 -1.18
C PRO A 164 -15.16 3.44 0.12
N GLY A 165 -16.04 4.44 0.07
CA GLY A 165 -16.87 4.77 1.23
C GLY A 165 -18.05 5.69 0.90
N ALA A 166 -18.76 6.14 1.93
CA ALA A 166 -19.86 7.09 1.75
C ALA A 166 -19.35 8.40 1.13
N PRO A 167 -20.07 8.99 0.17
CA PRO A 167 -19.76 10.32 -0.31
C PRO A 167 -19.98 11.39 0.77
N PHE A 168 -19.09 12.38 0.87
CA PHE A 168 -19.22 13.50 1.81
C PHE A 168 -18.80 14.82 1.15
N ASP A 169 -19.19 15.93 1.76
CA ASP A 169 -18.84 17.27 1.32
C ASP A 169 -17.77 17.84 2.23
N VAL A 170 -16.86 18.63 1.67
CA VAL A 170 -15.76 19.24 2.41
C VAL A 170 -15.53 20.66 1.93
N ALA A 171 -15.40 21.58 2.87
CA ALA A 171 -14.99 22.94 2.60
C ALA A 171 -13.46 23.05 2.72
N LEU A 172 -12.85 23.72 1.76
CA LEU A 172 -11.43 24.01 1.67
C LEU A 172 -11.28 25.51 1.95
N ALA A 173 -10.77 25.86 3.13
CA ALA A 173 -10.82 27.21 3.67
C ALA A 173 -9.92 28.21 2.92
N VAL A 174 -8.68 27.87 2.59
CA VAL A 174 -7.75 28.76 1.87
C VAL A 174 -8.20 28.96 0.44
N SER A 175 -8.69 27.91 -0.23
CA SER A 175 -9.18 28.03 -1.61
C SER A 175 -10.61 28.57 -1.71
N GLY A 176 -11.36 28.61 -0.61
CA GLY A 176 -12.76 29.05 -0.56
C GLY A 176 -13.73 28.12 -1.29
N LYS A 177 -13.34 26.87 -1.56
CA LYS A 177 -14.12 25.91 -2.36
C LYS A 177 -14.83 24.91 -1.47
N THR A 178 -16.07 24.57 -1.82
CA THR A 178 -16.76 23.39 -1.28
C THR A 178 -16.80 22.31 -2.35
N ILE A 179 -16.27 21.14 -2.04
CA ILE A 179 -16.13 20.04 -3.00
C ILE A 179 -16.86 18.78 -2.50
N ARG A 180 -17.32 17.98 -3.47
CA ARG A 180 -17.96 16.69 -3.23
C ARG A 180 -16.95 15.57 -3.40
N VAL A 181 -16.75 14.75 -2.37
CA VAL A 181 -15.93 13.54 -2.48
C VAL A 181 -16.82 12.36 -2.86
N GLY A 182 -16.60 11.79 -4.04
CA GLY A 182 -17.32 10.62 -4.51
C GLY A 182 -17.04 9.35 -3.69
N SER A 183 -17.87 8.31 -3.87
CA SER A 183 -17.72 7.03 -3.14
C SER A 183 -16.48 6.23 -3.56
N GLN A 184 -16.03 6.39 -4.80
CA GLN A 184 -14.87 5.72 -5.38
C GLN A 184 -13.68 6.66 -5.58
N GLN A 185 -13.78 7.87 -5.02
CA GLN A 185 -12.80 8.93 -5.15
C GLN A 185 -12.18 9.15 -3.76
N SER A 186 -10.85 9.29 -3.69
CA SER A 186 -10.21 9.77 -2.46
C SER A 186 -10.48 11.25 -2.26
N LEU A 187 -10.31 11.72 -1.03
CA LEU A 187 -10.38 13.15 -0.74
C LEU A 187 -9.30 13.92 -1.52
N LEU A 188 -8.09 13.36 -1.63
CA LEU A 188 -7.01 13.91 -2.46
C LEU A 188 -7.43 14.10 -3.92
N GLU A 189 -7.99 13.06 -4.55
CA GLU A 189 -8.44 13.11 -5.95
C GLU A 189 -9.56 14.16 -6.15
N ALA A 190 -10.39 14.40 -5.14
CA ALA A 190 -11.44 15.43 -5.20
C ALA A 190 -10.87 16.85 -5.08
N ILE A 191 -9.86 17.04 -4.23
CA ILE A 191 -9.13 18.31 -4.09
C ILE A 191 -8.42 18.65 -5.40
N GLU A 192 -7.69 17.70 -5.99
CA GLU A 192 -7.01 17.87 -7.29
C GLU A 192 -7.99 18.18 -8.42
N ALA A 193 -9.11 17.47 -8.49
CA ALA A 193 -10.13 17.69 -9.51
C ALA A 193 -10.78 19.08 -9.42
N ALA A 194 -10.74 19.71 -8.24
CA ALA A 194 -11.19 21.08 -8.04
C ALA A 194 -10.12 22.13 -8.37
N GLY A 195 -8.95 21.72 -8.84
CA GLY A 195 -7.83 22.61 -9.18
C GLY A 195 -7.12 23.20 -7.97
N VAL A 196 -7.15 22.49 -6.83
CA VAL A 196 -6.30 22.78 -5.67
C VAL A 196 -5.15 21.76 -5.69
N ASP A 197 -3.91 22.22 -5.47
CA ASP A 197 -2.71 21.38 -5.57
C ASP A 197 -2.16 21.01 -4.18
N PRO A 198 -2.68 19.93 -3.56
CA PRO A 198 -2.18 19.44 -2.28
C PRO A 198 -0.83 18.73 -2.49
N PRO A 199 0.11 18.83 -1.55
CA PRO A 199 1.31 18.00 -1.59
C PRO A 199 0.93 16.52 -1.52
N TYR A 200 1.54 15.67 -2.35
CA TYR A 200 1.38 14.21 -2.27
C TYR A 200 2.61 13.50 -2.83
N LEU A 201 2.72 12.21 -2.50
CA LEU A 201 3.74 11.32 -3.08
C LEU A 201 3.20 9.90 -3.27
N CYS A 202 3.07 9.12 -2.20
CA CYS A 202 2.76 7.69 -2.32
C CYS A 202 1.31 7.38 -2.72
N ARG A 203 0.36 8.30 -2.42
CA ARG A 203 -1.10 8.10 -2.54
C ARG A 203 -1.65 6.85 -1.81
N GLY A 204 -0.85 6.24 -0.94
CA GLY A 204 -1.17 5.02 -0.18
C GLY A 204 -1.13 5.18 1.34
N GLY A 205 -1.04 6.41 1.85
CA GLY A 205 -1.18 6.68 3.28
C GLY A 205 0.05 6.42 4.15
N VAL A 206 1.25 6.31 3.57
CA VAL A 206 2.47 5.95 4.31
C VAL A 206 3.56 7.01 4.34
N CYS A 207 3.52 8.01 3.45
CA CYS A 207 4.64 8.95 3.28
C CYS A 207 4.49 10.30 4.00
N GLY A 208 3.38 10.56 4.67
CA GLY A 208 3.11 11.86 5.31
C GLY A 208 2.83 13.05 4.39
N GLN A 209 3.27 13.00 3.13
CA GLN A 209 3.27 14.18 2.24
C GLN A 209 1.91 14.88 2.04
N CYS A 210 0.79 14.14 2.09
CA CYS A 210 -0.54 14.75 1.96
C CYS A 210 -1.19 15.18 3.28
N GLU A 211 -0.49 15.09 4.41
CA GLU A 211 -0.99 15.54 5.71
C GLU A 211 -1.64 16.92 5.60
N THR A 212 -2.87 17.02 6.11
CA THR A 212 -3.70 18.21 5.97
C THR A 212 -4.35 18.53 7.30
N ASN A 213 -4.25 19.78 7.71
CA ASN A 213 -4.89 20.27 8.93
C ASN A 213 -6.41 20.35 8.76
N VAL A 214 -7.11 19.91 9.81
CA VAL A 214 -8.55 20.02 9.97
C VAL A 214 -8.83 21.29 10.77
N ILE A 215 -9.61 22.21 10.19
CA ILE A 215 -10.04 23.44 10.88
C ILE A 215 -11.24 23.15 11.78
N SER A 216 -12.22 22.40 11.28
CA SER A 216 -13.37 21.98 12.06
C SER A 216 -14.04 20.75 11.44
N ALA A 217 -14.69 19.94 12.29
CA ALA A 217 -15.44 18.77 11.85
C ALA A 217 -16.61 18.47 12.81
N ASP A 218 -17.76 18.11 12.25
CA ASP A 218 -18.89 17.49 12.97
C ASP A 218 -19.13 16.10 12.36
N GLY A 219 -18.45 15.10 12.91
CA GLY A 219 -18.50 13.73 12.42
C GLY A 219 -17.33 12.87 12.87
N LYS A 220 -17.15 11.75 12.17
CA LYS A 220 -16.13 10.74 12.44
C LYS A 220 -15.17 10.61 11.27
N PHE A 221 -13.88 10.64 11.58
CA PHE A 221 -12.83 10.30 10.63
C PHE A 221 -12.69 8.78 10.48
N ILE A 222 -12.45 8.34 9.25
CA ILE A 222 -12.08 6.97 8.91
C ILE A 222 -10.63 7.02 8.45
N HIS A 223 -9.71 6.89 9.40
CA HIS A 223 -8.28 6.85 9.12
C HIS A 223 -7.91 5.49 8.51
N ASN A 224 -7.27 5.53 7.35
CA ASN A 224 -6.70 4.35 6.69
C ASN A 224 -5.20 4.53 6.42
N ASP A 225 -4.60 5.55 7.01
CA ASP A 225 -3.17 5.82 6.92
C ASP A 225 -2.38 5.07 7.99
N HIS A 226 -1.08 4.91 7.73
CA HIS A 226 -0.11 4.32 8.65
C HIS A 226 0.94 5.37 9.07
N TRP A 227 0.61 6.65 8.95
CA TRP A 227 1.51 7.76 9.20
C TRP A 227 1.18 8.50 10.48
N LEU A 228 -0.09 8.89 10.65
CA LEU A 228 -0.53 9.59 11.84
C LEU A 228 -0.55 8.63 13.04
N SER A 229 -0.15 9.14 14.20
CA SER A 229 -0.20 8.37 15.44
C SER A 229 -1.65 8.17 15.93
N GLU A 230 -1.84 7.25 16.86
CA GLU A 230 -3.14 7.07 17.54
C GLU A 230 -3.57 8.33 18.33
N GLU A 231 -2.62 9.17 18.74
CA GLU A 231 -2.92 10.47 19.34
C GLU A 231 -3.40 11.47 18.30
N ASP A 232 -2.73 11.54 17.13
CA ASP A 232 -3.17 12.38 16.01
C ASP A 232 -4.57 11.98 15.52
N HIS A 233 -4.86 10.68 15.37
CA HIS A 233 -6.19 10.18 15.00
C HIS A 233 -7.25 10.59 16.01
N ARG A 234 -6.95 10.49 17.32
CA ARG A 234 -7.88 10.90 18.39
C ARG A 234 -8.09 12.41 18.45
N SER A 235 -7.08 13.21 18.11
CA SER A 235 -7.18 14.67 18.11
C SER A 235 -8.18 15.18 17.08
N GLY A 236 -8.32 14.49 15.95
CA GLY A 236 -9.12 14.95 14.82
C GLY A 236 -8.60 16.21 14.14
N CYS A 237 -7.39 16.68 14.49
CA CYS A 237 -6.79 17.90 13.95
C CYS A 237 -6.09 17.69 12.60
N LYS A 238 -5.89 16.43 12.20
CA LYS A 238 -5.17 16.08 10.97
C LYS A 238 -5.88 14.98 10.22
N ILE A 239 -5.73 15.00 8.89
CA ILE A 239 -6.22 13.94 8.01
C ILE A 239 -5.19 13.66 6.92
N MET A 240 -5.17 12.42 6.41
CA MET A 240 -4.43 12.00 5.22
C MET A 240 -5.39 11.85 4.02
N PRO A 241 -5.63 12.91 3.21
CA PRO A 241 -6.58 12.94 2.10
C PRO A 241 -6.45 11.80 1.09
N CYS A 242 -5.25 11.24 0.93
CA CYS A 242 -5.06 10.19 -0.06
C CYS A 242 -5.85 8.93 0.29
N VAL A 243 -5.96 8.56 1.57
CA VAL A 243 -6.55 7.28 2.01
C VAL A 243 -7.70 7.42 3.00
N SER A 244 -7.73 8.50 3.77
CA SER A 244 -8.70 8.70 4.85
C SER A 244 -10.01 9.27 4.32
N ARG A 245 -11.11 8.95 5.01
CA ARG A 245 -12.47 9.41 4.70
C ARG A 245 -13.12 10.06 5.91
N PHE A 246 -14.34 10.56 5.72
CA PHE A 246 -15.13 11.22 6.73
C PHE A 246 -16.61 10.82 6.62
N GLU A 247 -17.26 10.65 7.77
CA GLU A 247 -18.70 10.44 7.90
C GLU A 247 -19.27 11.44 8.90
N GLY A 248 -20.11 12.35 8.45
CA GLY A 248 -20.60 13.42 9.31
C GLY A 248 -21.39 14.49 8.56
N LYS A 249 -21.66 15.58 9.28
CA LYS A 249 -22.41 16.73 8.78
C LYS A 249 -21.52 17.77 8.11
N SER A 250 -20.34 18.04 8.66
CA SER A 250 -19.43 19.05 8.12
C SER A 250 -17.97 18.69 8.34
N LEU A 251 -17.14 19.02 7.35
CA LEU A 251 -15.68 18.95 7.42
C LEU A 251 -15.10 20.18 6.74
N VAL A 252 -14.21 20.88 7.45
CA VAL A 252 -13.47 22.04 6.94
C VAL A 252 -11.97 21.75 7.07
N LEU A 253 -11.27 21.82 5.95
CA LEU A 253 -9.82 21.65 5.88
C LEU A 253 -9.16 22.98 5.55
N GLU A 254 -7.90 23.11 5.93
CA GLU A 254 -7.10 24.32 5.65
C GLU A 254 -6.95 24.65 4.16
N ARG A 255 -7.09 23.68 3.26
CA ARG A 255 -6.72 23.76 1.83
C ARG A 255 -7.41 24.83 1.00
#